data_AF-A0A495LMK6-F1
#
_entry.id   AF-A0A495LMK6-F1
#
_cell.length_a   1.000
_cell.length_b   1.000
_cell.length_c   1.000
_cell.angle_alpha   90.00
_cell.angle_beta   90.00
_cell.angle_gamma   90.00
#
_symmetry.space_group_name_H-M   'P 1'
#
loop_
_entity.id
_entity.type
_entity.pdbx_description
1 polymer ?
#
loop_
_entity_poly.entity_id
_entity_poly.type
_entity_poly.pdbx_seq_one_letter_code
_entity_poly.pdbx_strand_id
1 'polypeptide(L)'
;MKSKTTFISDISQKEFPIADKIAAKTIRNPILALIQNDYPDFDEDKFLSIGELNMYREKYISNYLLVEIGELSNLETRVIGSLNEDKSLVSTVEDEIGVRTVGQKVADKVAAFGGSWKFIILFGVFILFWILINIYVFLNKGFDPYPFILLNLILSCLAALQAPVIMMSQNRQEEKDRERAKKDYMINLKSELEIRMLHEKLDHLIMHQQEELIEIQKVQIEMMNDILTRIK
;
A
#
# COMPACT_ATOMS: atom_id res chain seq x y z
N MET A 1 -66.68 23.35 30.84
CA MET A 1 -65.61 23.69 29.87
C MET A 1 -64.82 22.41 29.58
N LYS A 2 -64.97 21.82 28.39
CA LYS A 2 -64.21 20.62 28.00
C LYS A 2 -62.76 21.04 27.75
N SER A 3 -61.83 20.51 28.56
CA SER A 3 -60.40 20.60 28.29
C SER A 3 -60.12 20.06 26.89
N LYS A 4 -59.51 20.86 26.01
CA LYS A 4 -59.04 20.37 24.70
C LYS A 4 -58.01 19.27 24.97
N THR A 5 -58.37 18.02 24.69
CA THR A 5 -57.51 16.83 24.82
C THR A 5 -56.66 16.57 23.58
N THR A 6 -56.70 17.45 22.59
CA THR A 6 -56.00 17.37 21.31
C THR A 6 -55.09 18.58 21.08
N PHE A 7 -54.00 18.38 20.34
CA PHE A 7 -53.11 19.44 19.84
C PHE A 7 -53.05 19.38 18.31
N ILE A 8 -52.74 20.50 17.66
CA ILE A 8 -52.55 20.55 16.20
C ILE A 8 -51.05 20.41 15.93
N SER A 9 -50.68 19.47 15.05
CA SER A 9 -49.29 19.29 14.60
C SER A 9 -48.88 20.46 13.71
N ASP A 10 -47.69 21.01 13.95
CA ASP A 10 -47.14 22.09 13.13
C ASP A 10 -46.69 21.63 11.74
N ILE A 11 -46.54 20.31 11.53
CA ILE A 11 -46.14 19.72 10.25
C ILE A 11 -47.37 19.42 9.39
N SER A 12 -48.29 18.56 9.85
CA SER A 12 -49.47 18.18 9.04
C SER A 12 -50.70 19.05 9.25
N GLN A 13 -50.69 19.97 10.23
CA GLN A 13 -51.86 20.79 10.61
C GLN A 13 -53.09 19.94 11.02
N LYS A 14 -52.90 18.68 11.40
CA LYS A 14 -53.95 17.76 11.87
C LYS A 14 -54.04 17.73 13.39
N GLU A 15 -55.22 17.39 13.91
CA GLU A 15 -55.45 17.19 15.34
C GLU A 15 -54.98 15.80 15.81
N PHE A 16 -54.14 15.78 16.84
CA PHE A 16 -53.62 14.56 17.48
C PHE A 16 -53.89 14.58 18.99
N PRO A 17 -53.96 13.41 19.66
CA PRO A 17 -54.05 13.34 21.13
C PRO A 17 -52.85 14.00 21.80
N ILE A 18 -53.04 14.70 22.92
CA ILE A 18 -51.94 15.33 23.67
C ILE A 18 -50.87 14.32 24.12
N ALA A 19 -51.25 13.04 24.31
CA ALA A 19 -50.32 11.96 24.65
C ALA A 19 -49.25 11.72 23.56
N ASP A 20 -49.53 12.07 22.31
CA ASP A 20 -48.63 11.88 21.17
C ASP A 20 -47.76 13.11 20.87
N LYS A 21 -47.85 14.15 21.71
CA LYS A 21 -47.19 15.44 21.48
C LYS A 21 -45.68 15.36 21.76
N ILE A 22 -44.86 15.56 20.74
CA ILE A 22 -43.41 15.66 20.85
C ILE A 22 -42.96 17.07 20.48
N ALA A 23 -42.04 17.63 21.27
CA ALA A 23 -41.42 18.92 21.02
C ALA A 23 -40.18 18.76 20.12
N ALA A 24 -39.98 19.70 19.20
CA ALA A 24 -38.84 19.70 18.28
C ALA A 24 -37.48 19.63 19.00
N LYS A 25 -37.33 20.33 20.12
CA LYS A 25 -36.15 20.27 21.00
C LYS A 25 -35.75 18.87 21.52
N THR A 26 -36.65 17.89 21.48
CA THR A 26 -36.40 16.52 21.96
C THR A 26 -35.95 15.60 20.81
N ILE A 27 -36.03 16.08 19.56
CA ILE A 27 -35.64 15.32 18.36
C ILE A 27 -34.13 15.43 18.18
N ARG A 28 -33.49 14.33 17.77
CA ARG A 28 -32.06 14.32 17.41
C ARG A 28 -31.79 15.16 16.16
N ASN A 29 -30.66 15.87 16.15
CA ASN A 29 -30.25 16.75 15.06
C ASN A 29 -30.36 16.14 13.65
N PRO A 30 -29.96 14.87 13.38
CA PRO A 30 -30.04 14.32 12.02
C PRO A 30 -31.48 14.21 11.50
N ILE A 31 -32.42 13.86 12.37
CA ILE A 31 -33.84 13.75 12.02
C ILE A 31 -34.47 15.16 11.94
N LEU A 32 -34.11 16.06 12.85
CA LEU A 32 -34.57 17.45 12.82
C LEU A 32 -34.15 18.15 11.53
N ALA A 33 -32.89 17.98 11.10
CA ALA A 33 -32.38 18.55 9.85
C ALA A 33 -33.16 18.02 8.63
N LEU A 34 -33.53 16.73 8.65
CA LEU A 34 -34.33 16.12 7.58
C LEU A 34 -35.78 16.63 7.58
N ILE A 35 -36.36 16.91 8.75
CA ILE A 35 -37.67 17.56 8.87
C ILE A 35 -37.59 19.01 8.39
N GLN A 36 -36.56 19.76 8.77
CA GLN A 36 -36.34 21.16 8.37
C GLN A 36 -36.09 21.31 6.88
N ASN A 37 -35.48 20.32 6.24
CA ASN A 37 -35.32 20.28 4.79
C ASN A 37 -36.67 20.22 4.06
N ASP A 38 -37.65 19.48 4.61
CA ASP A 38 -39.00 19.38 4.05
C ASP A 38 -39.91 20.53 4.54
N TYR A 39 -39.68 21.06 5.74
CA TYR A 39 -40.45 22.13 6.42
C TYR A 39 -39.50 23.17 7.06
N PRO A 40 -39.05 24.20 6.30
CA PRO A 40 -38.05 25.16 6.76
C PRO A 40 -38.47 25.98 7.98
N ASP A 41 -39.77 26.18 8.18
CA ASP A 41 -40.30 26.91 9.33
C ASP A 41 -40.27 26.05 10.63
N PHE A 42 -39.88 24.78 10.59
CA PHE A 42 -39.92 23.88 11.74
C PHE A 42 -38.77 24.13 12.72
N ASP A 43 -39.03 24.92 13.76
CA ASP A 43 -38.06 25.36 14.78
C ASP A 43 -38.24 24.65 16.13
N GLU A 44 -37.32 24.85 17.07
CA GLU A 44 -37.22 24.13 18.37
C GLU A 44 -38.49 24.21 19.26
N ASP A 45 -39.31 25.26 19.07
CA ASP A 45 -40.55 25.51 19.79
C ASP A 45 -41.78 24.81 19.19
N LYS A 46 -41.64 24.18 18.01
CA LYS A 46 -42.75 23.52 17.31
C LYS A 46 -43.00 22.10 17.80
N PHE A 47 -44.21 21.61 17.54
CA PHE A 47 -44.67 20.30 17.99
C PHE A 47 -45.13 19.43 16.82
N LEU A 48 -44.84 18.14 16.90
CA LEU A 48 -45.32 17.13 15.97
C LEU A 48 -45.87 15.92 16.74
N SER A 49 -46.59 15.06 16.03
CA SER A 49 -47.01 13.77 16.56
C SER A 49 -45.89 12.73 16.48
N ILE A 50 -45.90 11.79 17.41
CA ILE A 50 -44.98 10.64 17.40
C ILE A 50 -45.10 9.77 16.12
N GLY A 51 -46.28 9.72 15.51
CA GLY A 51 -46.50 9.02 14.24
C GLY A 51 -45.79 9.69 13.07
N GLU A 52 -45.84 11.03 13.01
CA GLU A 52 -45.08 11.81 12.03
C GLU A 52 -43.57 11.68 12.28
N LEU A 53 -43.13 11.70 13.55
CA LEU A 53 -41.73 11.51 13.90
C LEU A 53 -41.21 10.14 13.42
N ASN A 54 -42.00 9.08 13.60
CA ASN A 54 -41.62 7.73 13.16
C ASN A 54 -41.50 7.63 11.63
N MET A 55 -42.35 8.32 10.86
CA MET A 55 -42.22 8.38 9.40
C MET A 55 -40.87 9.00 8.98
N TYR A 56 -40.45 10.07 9.67
CA TYR A 56 -39.16 10.70 9.39
C TYR A 56 -37.96 9.86 9.87
N ARG A 57 -38.10 9.11 10.97
CA ARG A 57 -37.09 8.15 11.41
C ARG A 57 -36.89 7.03 10.39
N GLU A 58 -37.98 6.48 9.84
CA GLU A 58 -37.91 5.47 8.77
C GLU A 58 -37.27 6.03 7.49
N LYS A 59 -37.65 7.25 7.09
CA LYS A 59 -37.05 7.96 5.95
C LYS A 59 -35.56 8.20 6.15
N TYR A 60 -35.14 8.58 7.34
CA TYR A 60 -33.73 8.76 7.71
C TYR A 60 -32.93 7.46 7.57
N ILE A 61 -33.40 6.36 8.17
CA ILE A 61 -32.73 5.04 8.09
C ILE A 61 -32.64 4.56 6.65
N SER A 62 -33.73 4.71 5.88
CA SER A 62 -33.78 4.26 4.48
C SER A 62 -32.81 5.04 3.59
N ASN A 63 -32.76 6.37 3.74
CA ASN A 63 -31.83 7.21 2.99
C ASN A 63 -30.37 6.87 3.32
N TYR A 64 -30.06 6.67 4.60
CA TYR A 64 -28.72 6.28 5.03
C TYR A 64 -28.27 4.96 4.37
N LEU A 65 -29.11 3.92 4.42
CA LEU A 65 -28.80 2.62 3.82
C LEU A 65 -28.57 2.71 2.30
N LEU A 66 -29.35 3.55 1.60
CA LEU A 66 -29.19 3.75 0.16
C LEU A 66 -27.87 4.45 -0.19
N VAL A 67 -27.45 5.44 0.61
CA VAL A 67 -26.18 6.14 0.42
C VAL A 67 -25.01 5.18 0.63
N GLU A 68 -25.01 4.41 1.72
CA GLU A 68 -23.88 3.54 2.05
C GLU A 68 -23.67 2.41 1.04
N ILE A 69 -24.75 1.79 0.56
CA ILE A 69 -24.69 0.79 -0.53
C ILE A 69 -24.11 1.41 -1.82
N GLY A 70 -24.49 2.65 -2.13
CA GLY A 70 -23.97 3.38 -3.29
C GLY A 70 -22.48 3.72 -3.17
N GLU A 71 -22.02 4.13 -1.99
CA GLU A 71 -20.60 4.42 -1.74
C GLU A 71 -19.71 3.18 -1.84
N LEU A 72 -20.17 2.03 -1.32
CA LEU A 72 -19.47 0.75 -1.40
C LEU A 72 -19.19 0.34 -2.86
N SER A 73 -20.19 0.43 -3.74
CA SER A 73 -20.03 0.10 -5.17
C SER A 73 -19.02 1.00 -5.90
N ASN A 74 -19.01 2.29 -5.57
CA ASN A 74 -18.05 3.25 -6.12
C ASN A 74 -16.63 2.99 -5.60
N LEU A 75 -16.48 2.59 -4.33
CA LEU A 75 -15.19 2.25 -3.74
C LEU A 75 -14.58 1.01 -4.41
N GLU A 76 -15.36 -0.06 -4.55
CA GLU A 76 -14.92 -1.30 -5.23
C GLU A 76 -14.39 -1.00 -6.64
N THR A 77 -15.13 -0.19 -7.41
CA THR A 77 -14.75 0.19 -8.77
C THR A 77 -13.43 0.98 -8.80
N ARG A 78 -13.23 1.91 -7.85
CA ARG A 78 -11.98 2.68 -7.74
C ARG A 78 -10.78 1.82 -7.38
N VAL A 79 -10.94 0.88 -6.44
CA VAL A 79 -9.86 -0.03 -6.03
C VAL A 79 -9.43 -0.93 -7.19
N ILE A 80 -10.38 -1.46 -7.97
CA ILE A 80 -10.06 -2.24 -9.18
C ILE A 80 -9.32 -1.38 -10.21
N GLY A 81 -9.69 -0.11 -10.35
CA GLY A 81 -9.00 0.85 -11.21
C GLY A 81 -7.55 1.09 -10.79
N SER A 82 -7.30 1.37 -9.51
CA SER A 82 -5.96 1.69 -9.00
C SER A 82 -5.01 0.50 -8.99
N LEU A 83 -5.50 -0.73 -8.74
CA LEU A 83 -4.68 -1.95 -8.78
C LEU A 83 -4.06 -2.21 -10.17
N ASN A 84 -4.74 -1.80 -11.24
CA ASN A 84 -4.19 -1.92 -12.60
C ASN A 84 -3.10 -0.87 -12.89
N GLU A 85 -3.16 0.28 -12.24
CA GLU A 85 -2.23 1.40 -12.45
C GLU A 85 -0.91 1.21 -11.65
N ASP A 86 -0.99 0.77 -10.39
CA ASP A 86 0.18 0.56 -9.52
C ASP A 86 1.12 -0.55 -10.01
N LYS A 87 0.58 -1.55 -10.73
CA LYS A 87 1.39 -2.63 -11.32
C LYS A 87 2.41 -2.11 -12.34
N SER A 88 2.14 -0.96 -12.95
CA SER A 88 3.06 -0.29 -13.89
C SER A 88 4.21 0.43 -13.19
N LEU A 89 3.99 0.97 -11.98
CA LEU A 89 4.97 1.78 -11.27
C LEU A 89 6.12 0.94 -10.69
N VAL A 90 5.83 -0.25 -10.16
CA VAL A 90 6.84 -1.19 -9.66
C VAL A 90 7.84 -1.57 -10.74
N SER A 91 7.38 -1.76 -11.99
CA SER A 91 8.26 -2.12 -13.11
C SER A 91 9.20 -1.00 -13.57
N THR A 92 8.85 0.27 -13.30
CA THR A 92 9.63 1.42 -13.77
C THR A 92 10.81 1.76 -12.86
N VAL A 93 10.72 1.45 -11.56
CA VAL A 93 11.77 1.73 -10.56
C VAL A 93 12.99 0.81 -10.74
N GLU A 94 12.82 -0.34 -11.38
CA GLU A 94 13.89 -1.32 -11.60
C GLU A 94 14.88 -0.88 -12.71
N ASP A 95 14.45 0.03 -13.59
CA ASP A 95 15.20 0.45 -14.79
C ASP A 95 16.01 1.75 -14.63
N GLU A 96 16.00 2.41 -13.46
CA GLU A 96 16.94 3.51 -13.16
C GLU A 96 18.35 2.99 -12.86
N ILE A 97 18.95 2.31 -13.84
CA ILE A 97 20.34 1.88 -13.80
C ILE A 97 21.17 3.05 -14.35
N GLY A 98 21.73 3.83 -13.42
CA GLY A 98 22.61 4.96 -13.71
C GLY A 98 23.71 4.65 -14.74
N VAL A 99 24.09 5.69 -15.48
CA VAL A 99 25.05 5.63 -16.60
C VAL A 99 26.39 5.08 -16.12
N ARG A 100 26.67 3.81 -16.44
CA ARG A 100 27.93 3.14 -16.08
C ARG A 100 29.11 3.73 -16.84
N THR A 101 30.18 4.08 -16.13
CA THR A 101 31.41 4.60 -16.76
C THR A 101 32.13 3.50 -17.56
N VAL A 102 32.92 3.89 -18.57
CA VAL A 102 33.63 2.94 -19.44
C VAL A 102 34.59 2.04 -18.63
N GLY A 103 35.26 2.60 -17.62
CA GLY A 103 36.14 1.85 -16.72
C GLY A 103 35.40 0.79 -15.90
N GLN A 104 34.20 1.10 -15.41
CA GLN A 104 33.35 0.13 -14.69
C GLN A 104 32.94 -1.03 -15.60
N LYS A 105 32.60 -0.76 -16.88
CA LYS A 105 32.24 -1.80 -17.85
C LYS A 105 33.40 -2.74 -18.15
N VAL A 106 34.62 -2.21 -18.33
CA VAL A 106 35.82 -3.01 -18.59
C VAL A 106 36.17 -3.87 -17.39
N ALA A 107 36.18 -3.29 -16.19
CA ALA A 107 36.49 -4.03 -14.97
C ALA A 107 35.45 -5.15 -14.69
N ASP A 108 34.17 -4.97 -15.07
CA ASP A 108 33.14 -6.00 -14.84
C ASP A 108 33.39 -7.20 -15.76
N LYS A 109 33.86 -6.92 -16.99
CA LYS A 109 34.18 -7.94 -17.97
C LYS A 109 35.46 -8.70 -17.61
N VAL A 110 36.47 -8.02 -17.06
CA VAL A 110 37.71 -8.65 -16.57
C VAL A 110 37.43 -9.55 -15.37
N ALA A 111 36.63 -9.08 -14.40
CA ALA A 111 36.20 -9.88 -13.25
C ALA A 111 35.43 -11.15 -13.67
N ALA A 112 34.45 -11.00 -14.57
CA ALA A 112 33.63 -12.11 -15.06
C ALA A 112 34.46 -13.14 -15.87
N PHE A 113 35.47 -12.68 -16.60
CA PHE A 113 36.36 -13.55 -17.38
C PHE A 113 37.36 -14.29 -16.47
N GLY A 114 38.01 -13.58 -15.54
CA GLY A 114 39.00 -14.16 -14.62
C GLY A 114 38.41 -15.20 -13.65
N GLY A 115 37.12 -15.08 -13.31
CA GLY A 115 36.39 -16.07 -12.50
C GLY A 115 35.76 -17.23 -13.28
N SER A 116 35.94 -17.31 -14.60
CA SER A 116 35.27 -18.32 -15.43
C SER A 116 36.03 -19.64 -15.49
N TRP A 117 35.31 -20.76 -15.42
CA TRP A 117 35.85 -22.10 -15.71
C TRP A 117 36.50 -22.20 -17.09
N LYS A 118 36.04 -21.42 -18.08
CA LYS A 118 36.64 -21.39 -19.43
C LYS A 118 38.05 -20.82 -19.42
N PHE A 119 38.31 -19.81 -18.57
CA PHE A 119 39.64 -19.21 -18.44
C PHE A 119 40.64 -20.19 -17.83
N ILE A 120 40.22 -20.89 -16.76
CA ILE A 120 41.05 -21.90 -16.07
C ILE A 120 41.48 -23.02 -17.05
N ILE A 121 40.54 -23.54 -17.85
CA ILE A 121 40.81 -24.60 -18.83
C ILE A 121 41.74 -24.09 -19.95
N LEU A 122 41.46 -22.92 -20.53
CA LEU A 122 42.29 -22.34 -21.59
C LEU A 122 43.73 -22.09 -21.11
N PHE A 123 43.87 -21.57 -19.89
CA PHE A 123 45.17 -21.30 -19.28
C PHE A 123 45.96 -22.58 -19.02
N GLY A 124 45.29 -23.64 -18.53
CA GLY A 124 45.91 -24.96 -18.37
C GLY A 124 46.38 -25.56 -19.70
N VAL A 125 45.57 -25.47 -20.75
CA VAL A 125 45.95 -25.92 -22.11
C VAL A 125 47.14 -25.12 -22.65
N PHE A 126 47.17 -23.80 -22.44
CA PHE A 126 48.29 -22.95 -22.84
C PHE A 126 49.61 -23.38 -22.18
N ILE A 127 49.61 -23.61 -20.87
CA ILE A 127 50.79 -24.09 -20.13
C ILE A 127 51.25 -25.45 -20.68
N LEU A 128 50.31 -26.38 -20.88
CA LEU A 128 50.62 -27.72 -21.41
C LEU A 128 51.24 -27.63 -22.81
N PHE A 129 50.68 -26.78 -23.68
CA PHE A 129 51.19 -26.55 -25.02
C PHE A 129 52.60 -25.91 -25.01
N TRP A 130 52.84 -24.94 -24.12
CA TRP A 130 54.14 -24.31 -23.93
C TRP A 130 55.23 -25.32 -23.54
N ILE A 131 54.89 -26.22 -22.61
CA ILE A 131 55.78 -27.30 -22.16
C ILE A 131 56.05 -28.28 -23.33
N LEU A 132 55.01 -28.72 -24.04
CA LEU A 132 55.16 -29.66 -25.16
C LEU A 132 56.04 -29.09 -26.29
N ILE A 133 55.86 -27.82 -26.67
CA ILE A 133 56.69 -27.17 -27.71
C ILE A 133 58.16 -27.12 -27.27
N ASN A 134 58.44 -26.68 -26.04
CA ASN A 134 59.82 -26.53 -25.59
C ASN A 134 60.53 -27.89 -25.44
N ILE A 135 59.81 -28.95 -25.06
CA ILE A 135 60.37 -30.31 -24.95
C ILE A 135 60.57 -30.96 -26.33
N TYR A 136 59.58 -30.92 -27.22
CA TYR A 136 59.60 -31.71 -28.47
C TYR A 136 60.20 -30.97 -29.68
N VAL A 137 60.10 -29.63 -29.74
CA VAL A 137 60.49 -28.87 -30.95
C VAL A 137 61.90 -28.30 -30.83
N PHE A 138 62.35 -27.96 -29.62
CA PHE A 138 63.61 -27.23 -29.38
C PHE A 138 64.73 -28.06 -28.74
N LEU A 139 64.78 -29.37 -29.01
CA LEU A 139 65.71 -30.37 -28.43
C LEU A 139 67.21 -30.00 -28.46
N ASN A 140 67.66 -29.01 -29.25
CA ASN A 140 69.07 -28.60 -29.33
C ASN A 140 69.36 -27.10 -29.13
N LYS A 141 68.35 -26.24 -28.92
CA LYS A 141 68.54 -24.77 -28.74
C LYS A 141 67.50 -24.09 -27.83
N GLY A 142 66.79 -24.89 -27.03
CA GLY A 142 65.75 -24.54 -26.05
C GLY A 142 65.48 -23.05 -25.85
N PHE A 143 64.33 -22.56 -26.33
CA PHE A 143 63.86 -21.21 -26.04
C PHE A 143 63.61 -21.01 -24.53
N ASP A 144 63.09 -22.04 -23.85
CA ASP A 144 62.97 -22.14 -22.39
C ASP A 144 63.28 -23.59 -21.94
N PRO A 145 64.57 -23.96 -21.76
CA PRO A 145 64.96 -25.31 -21.35
C PRO A 145 64.45 -25.63 -19.93
N TYR A 146 64.27 -26.91 -19.63
CA TYR A 146 63.98 -27.36 -18.26
C TYR A 146 65.03 -26.79 -17.30
N PRO A 147 64.65 -26.03 -16.24
CA PRO A 147 63.37 -26.05 -15.51
C PRO A 147 62.35 -24.92 -15.83
N PHE A 148 62.33 -24.38 -17.05
CA PHE A 148 61.36 -23.37 -17.54
C PHE A 148 61.37 -22.03 -16.77
N ILE A 149 62.52 -21.34 -16.73
CA ILE A 149 62.67 -20.06 -16.02
C ILE A 149 61.73 -18.98 -16.57
N LEU A 150 61.56 -18.92 -17.89
CA LEU A 150 60.79 -17.85 -18.52
C LEU A 150 59.29 -18.02 -18.28
N LEU A 151 58.79 -19.26 -18.37
CA LEU A 151 57.43 -19.59 -17.97
C LEU A 151 57.18 -19.24 -16.50
N ASN A 152 58.11 -19.60 -15.60
CA ASN A 152 57.99 -19.31 -14.17
C ASN A 152 57.95 -17.80 -13.90
N LEU A 153 58.78 -17.00 -14.58
CA LEU A 153 58.77 -15.55 -14.47
C LEU A 153 57.41 -14.95 -14.89
N ILE A 154 56.84 -15.42 -16.01
CA ILE A 154 55.53 -14.98 -16.50
C ILE A 154 54.43 -15.35 -15.51
N LEU A 155 54.42 -16.60 -15.02
CA LEU A 155 53.43 -17.06 -14.04
C LEU A 155 53.51 -16.27 -12.73
N SER A 156 54.71 -15.98 -12.26
CA SER A 156 54.94 -15.18 -11.05
C SER A 156 54.45 -13.74 -11.21
N CYS A 157 54.71 -13.13 -12.37
CA CYS A 157 54.21 -11.79 -12.69
C CYS A 157 52.67 -11.77 -12.78
N LEU A 158 52.08 -12.77 -13.41
CA LEU A 158 50.63 -12.90 -13.53
C LEU A 158 49.95 -13.09 -12.16
N ALA A 159 50.52 -13.95 -11.30
CA ALA A 159 50.04 -14.19 -9.95
C ALA A 159 50.13 -12.92 -9.07
N ALA A 160 51.22 -12.14 -9.21
CA ALA A 160 51.37 -10.87 -8.48
C ALA A 160 50.28 -9.84 -8.87
N LEU A 161 49.88 -9.80 -10.14
CA LEU A 161 48.80 -8.93 -10.62
C LEU A 161 47.40 -9.48 -10.29
N GLN A 162 47.27 -10.78 -9.99
CA GLN A 162 45.99 -11.42 -9.76
C GLN A 162 45.31 -10.97 -8.46
N ALA A 163 46.06 -10.88 -7.36
CA ALA A 163 45.49 -10.52 -6.05
C ALA A 163 44.84 -9.12 -6.02
N PRO A 164 45.47 -8.04 -6.55
CA PRO A 164 44.83 -6.73 -6.65
C PRO A 164 43.60 -6.71 -7.56
N VAL A 165 43.62 -7.45 -8.68
CA VAL A 165 42.46 -7.52 -9.59
C VAL A 165 41.28 -8.23 -8.93
N ILE A 166 41.53 -9.32 -8.21
CA ILE A 166 40.51 -10.01 -7.41
C ILE A 166 39.96 -9.06 -6.34
N MET A 167 40.83 -8.37 -5.60
CA MET A 167 40.42 -7.43 -4.55
C MET A 167 39.60 -6.25 -5.10
N MET A 168 39.99 -5.68 -6.25
CA MET A 168 39.22 -4.65 -6.93
C MET A 168 37.84 -5.16 -7.38
N SER A 169 37.76 -6.40 -7.86
CA SER A 169 36.48 -7.03 -8.20
C SER A 169 35.60 -7.26 -6.98
N GLN A 170 36.18 -7.71 -5.86
CA GLN A 170 35.47 -7.95 -4.60
C GLN A 170 34.94 -6.64 -4.00
N ASN A 171 35.78 -5.62 -3.85
CA ASN A 171 35.38 -4.31 -3.34
C ASN A 171 34.20 -3.72 -4.13
N ARG A 172 34.18 -3.94 -5.45
CA ARG A 172 33.09 -3.45 -6.29
C ARG A 172 31.82 -4.29 -6.18
N GLN A 173 31.94 -5.59 -5.97
CA GLN A 173 30.77 -6.42 -5.70
C GLN A 173 30.15 -6.04 -4.35
N GLU A 174 30.97 -5.83 -3.33
CA GLU A 174 30.53 -5.36 -2.01
C GLU A 174 29.86 -3.99 -2.06
N GLU A 175 30.37 -3.06 -2.88
CA GLU A 175 29.74 -1.75 -3.08
C GLU A 175 28.34 -1.89 -3.71
N LYS A 176 28.20 -2.71 -4.75
CA LYS A 176 26.90 -3.00 -5.38
C LYS A 176 25.93 -3.68 -4.41
N ASP A 177 26.42 -4.64 -3.63
CA ASP A 177 25.62 -5.37 -2.65
C ASP A 177 25.17 -4.43 -1.52
N ARG A 178 26.03 -3.50 -1.09
CA ARG A 178 25.68 -2.46 -0.12
C ARG A 178 24.65 -1.47 -0.65
N GLU A 179 24.76 -1.05 -1.90
CA GLU A 179 23.76 -0.19 -2.54
C GLU A 179 22.42 -0.90 -2.67
N ARG A 180 22.41 -2.18 -3.10
CA ARG A 180 21.20 -2.99 -3.15
C ARG A 180 20.55 -3.13 -1.78
N ALA A 181 21.33 -3.48 -0.75
CA ALA A 181 20.82 -3.60 0.61
C ALA A 181 20.21 -2.29 1.15
N LYS A 182 20.82 -1.13 0.84
CA LYS A 182 20.24 0.18 1.19
C LYS A 182 18.91 0.42 0.48
N LYS A 183 18.81 0.09 -0.80
CA LYS A 183 17.57 0.24 -1.58
C LYS A 183 16.48 -0.68 -1.03
N ASP A 184 16.80 -1.93 -0.78
CA ASP A 184 15.85 -2.90 -0.19
C ASP A 184 15.34 -2.43 1.17
N TYR A 185 16.25 -1.90 2.01
CA TYR A 185 15.88 -1.29 3.29
C TYR A 185 14.94 -0.09 3.12
N MET A 186 15.23 0.81 2.18
CA MET A 186 14.36 1.97 1.91
C MET A 186 12.98 1.57 1.39
N ILE A 187 12.90 0.57 0.51
CA ILE A 187 11.63 0.01 0.02
C ILE A 187 10.84 -0.57 1.19
N ASN A 188 11.48 -1.37 2.04
CA ASN A 188 10.82 -1.98 3.19
C ASN A 188 10.29 -0.92 4.18
N LEU A 189 11.09 0.11 4.48
CA LEU A 189 10.66 1.22 5.33
C LEU A 189 9.49 1.99 4.70
N LYS A 190 9.52 2.23 3.39
CA LYS A 190 8.41 2.87 2.67
C LYS A 190 7.13 2.04 2.76
N SER A 191 7.22 0.73 2.53
CA SER A 191 6.08 -0.20 2.71
C SER A 191 5.55 -0.18 4.13
N GLU A 192 6.42 -0.17 5.15
CA GLU A 192 5.99 -0.10 6.56
C GLU A 192 5.20 1.19 6.85
N LEU A 193 5.69 2.34 6.37
CA LEU A 193 5.02 3.62 6.51
C LEU A 193 3.67 3.67 5.78
N GLU A 194 3.61 3.15 4.56
CA GLU A 194 2.36 3.05 3.79
C GLU A 194 1.32 2.18 4.50
N ILE A 195 1.72 1.02 5.05
CA ILE A 195 0.85 0.16 5.85
C ILE A 195 0.35 0.90 7.10
N ARG A 196 1.23 1.62 7.81
CA ARG A 196 0.84 2.39 9.00
C ARG A 196 -0.18 3.48 8.66
N MET A 197 0.03 4.22 7.57
CA MET A 197 -0.92 5.24 7.10
C MET A 197 -2.26 4.63 6.67
N LEU A 198 -2.26 3.46 6.02
CA LEU A 198 -3.49 2.74 5.69
C LEU A 198 -4.24 2.31 6.95
N HIS A 199 -3.53 1.84 7.97
CA HIS A 199 -4.13 1.44 9.25
C HIS A 199 -4.79 2.63 9.94
N GLU A 200 -4.12 3.78 10.02
CA GLU A 200 -4.67 5.00 10.63
C GLU A 200 -5.93 5.49 9.90
N LYS A 201 -5.94 5.45 8.57
CA LYS A 201 -7.14 5.78 7.77
C LYS A 201 -8.28 4.78 8.00
N LEU A 202 -7.95 3.49 8.09
CA LEU A 202 -8.93 2.45 8.34
C LEU A 202 -9.55 2.60 9.73
N ASP A 203 -8.74 2.88 10.76
CA ASP A 203 -9.22 3.17 12.11
C ASP A 203 -10.15 4.39 12.13
N HIS A 204 -9.78 5.47 11.43
CA HIS A 204 -10.64 6.65 11.30
C HIS A 204 -11.98 6.33 10.63
N LEU A 205 -11.98 5.54 9.55
CA LEU A 205 -13.21 5.12 8.86
C LEU A 205 -14.08 4.22 9.74
N ILE A 206 -13.48 3.25 10.44
CA ILE A 206 -14.20 2.36 11.35
C ILE A 206 -14.84 3.15 12.49
N MET A 207 -14.11 4.12 13.07
CA MET A 207 -14.63 4.96 14.13
C MET A 207 -15.85 5.77 13.65
N HIS A 208 -15.77 6.37 12.46
CA HIS A 208 -16.90 7.08 11.86
C HIS A 208 -18.12 6.16 11.64
N GLN A 209 -17.92 4.99 11.05
CA GLN A 209 -19.01 4.02 10.85
C GLN A 209 -19.61 3.53 12.18
N GLN A 210 -18.79 3.35 13.22
CA GLN A 210 -19.29 2.99 14.55
C GLN A 210 -20.16 4.08 15.17
N GLU A 211 -19.77 5.35 15.06
CA GLU A 211 -20.57 6.48 15.53
C GLU A 211 -21.94 6.53 14.83
N GLU A 212 -21.97 6.35 13.51
CA GLU A 212 -23.20 6.33 12.71
C GLU A 212 -24.10 5.15 13.07
N LEU A 213 -23.53 3.94 13.20
CA LEU A 213 -24.26 2.75 13.62
C LEU A 213 -24.88 2.91 15.02
N ILE A 214 -24.16 3.53 15.95
CA ILE A 214 -24.67 3.82 17.30
C ILE A 214 -25.86 4.77 17.22
N GLU A 215 -25.82 5.81 16.38
CA GLU A 215 -26.96 6.72 16.20
C GLU A 215 -28.19 6.00 15.62
N ILE A 216 -28.01 5.13 14.63
CA ILE A 216 -29.11 4.32 14.08
C ILE A 216 -29.70 3.40 15.15
N GLN A 217 -28.85 2.70 15.92
CA GLN A 217 -29.32 1.85 17.02
C GLN A 217 -30.11 2.65 18.07
N LYS A 218 -29.66 3.85 18.43
CA LYS A 218 -30.40 4.72 19.35
C LYS A 218 -31.77 5.10 18.78
N VAL A 219 -31.87 5.45 17.51
CA VAL A 219 -33.15 5.75 16.85
C VAL A 219 -34.07 4.52 16.87
N GLN A 220 -33.54 3.32 16.60
CA GLN A 220 -34.32 2.08 16.67
C GLN A 220 -34.83 1.78 18.09
N ILE A 221 -34.01 2.01 19.12
CA ILE A 221 -34.41 1.86 20.53
C ILE A 221 -35.52 2.85 20.90
N GLU A 222 -35.41 4.11 20.46
CA GLU A 222 -36.48 5.10 20.66
C GLU A 222 -37.79 4.67 20.00
N MET A 223 -37.74 4.23 18.73
CA MET A 223 -38.92 3.71 18.03
C MET A 223 -39.55 2.53 18.79
N MET A 224 -38.73 1.59 19.29
CA MET A 224 -39.20 0.45 20.07
C MET A 224 -39.87 0.91 21.38
N ASN A 225 -39.29 1.87 22.10
CA ASN A 225 -39.87 2.44 23.32
C ASN A 225 -41.20 3.14 23.04
N ASP A 226 -41.32 3.85 21.92
CA ASP A 226 -42.56 4.51 21.50
C ASP A 226 -43.65 3.49 21.16
N ILE A 227 -43.29 2.34 20.61
CA ILE A 227 -44.23 1.22 20.40
C ILE A 227 -44.65 0.62 21.74
N LEU A 228 -43.71 0.37 22.64
CA LEU A 228 -44.00 -0.22 23.96
C LEU A 228 -44.89 0.68 24.83
N THR A 229 -44.71 1.99 24.75
CA THR A 229 -45.55 2.96 25.47
C THR A 229 -46.97 3.05 24.92
N ARG A 230 -47.18 2.73 23.62
CA ARG A 230 -48.52 2.66 23.00
C ARG A 230 -49.26 1.35 23.26
N ILE A 231 -48.54 0.28 23.57
CA ILE A 231 -49.14 -1.04 23.89
C ILE A 231 -49.62 -1.10 25.36
N LYS A 232 -49.09 -0.24 26.23
CA LYS A 232 -49.53 -0.08 27.63
C LYS A 232 -50.73 0.84 27.77
#